data_AF-A0A967FMK7-F1
#
_entry.id   AF-A0A967FMK7-F1
#
_cell.length_a   1.000
_cell.length_b   1.000
_cell.length_c   1.000
_cell.angle_alpha   90.00
_cell.angle_beta   90.00
_cell.angle_gamma   90.00
#
_symmetry.space_group_name_H-M   'P 1'
#
loop_
_entity.id
_entity.type
_entity.pdbx_description
1 polymer ?
#
loop_
_entity_poly.entity_id
_entity_poly.type
_entity_poly.pdbx_seq_one_letter_code
_entity_poly.pdbx_strand_id
1 'polypeptide(L)'
;RDFAGQYVKPKDDPTKTDVEIIKHLAHRGLLFAKEKITHSYPHCWRCDTPLLNYATSSWFVNVVAIRDKLVQKNKDIVWIPEYIKEGRFGNWL
;
A
#
# COMPACT_ATOMS: atom_id res chain seq x y z
N ARG A 1 25.74 -5.72 -10.28
CA ARG A 1 24.39 -5.34 -9.79
C ARG A 1 24.62 -4.42 -8.61
N ASP A 2 24.53 -3.11 -8.82
CA ASP A 2 25.12 -2.10 -7.92
C ASP A 2 24.48 -2.04 -6.51
N PHE A 3 23.27 -2.57 -6.36
CA PHE A 3 22.51 -2.58 -5.09
C PHE A 3 22.01 -3.98 -4.67
N ALA A 4 22.55 -5.05 -5.26
CA ALA A 4 22.10 -6.40 -4.93
C ALA A 4 22.31 -6.72 -3.44
N GLY A 5 21.29 -7.31 -2.80
CA GLY A 5 21.32 -7.65 -1.38
C GLY A 5 20.86 -6.54 -0.43
N GLN A 6 20.61 -5.32 -0.93
CA GLN A 6 20.03 -4.25 -0.13
C GLN A 6 18.51 -4.41 -0.03
N TYR A 7 17.94 -4.16 1.15
CA TYR A 7 16.49 -4.08 1.33
C TYR A 7 15.95 -2.81 0.69
N VAL A 8 14.82 -2.88 -0.02
CA VAL A 8 14.20 -1.71 -0.66
C VAL A 8 13.78 -0.67 0.38
N LYS A 9 13.09 -1.11 1.44
CA LYS A 9 12.67 -0.30 2.59
C LYS A 9 13.12 -0.99 3.89
N PRO A 10 14.36 -0.78 4.34
CA PRO A 10 14.83 -1.32 5.61
C PRO A 10 13.92 -0.89 6.76
N LYS A 11 13.70 -1.77 7.75
CA LYS A 11 12.75 -1.50 8.85
C LYS A 11 13.15 -0.27 9.68
N ASP A 12 14.43 -0.17 10.04
CA ASP A 12 14.92 0.88 10.94
C ASP A 12 15.16 2.22 10.23
N ASP A 13 15.48 2.17 8.94
CA ASP A 13 15.61 3.34 8.06
C ASP A 13 15.01 3.01 6.68
N PRO A 14 13.71 3.29 6.49
CA PRO A 14 13.02 3.04 5.23
C PRO A 14 13.60 3.76 4.02
N THR A 15 14.40 4.81 4.21
CA THR A 15 14.90 5.65 3.12
C THR A 15 16.35 5.37 2.74
N LYS A 16 17.06 4.54 3.51
CA LYS A 16 18.48 4.26 3.33
C LYS A 16 18.85 3.91 1.89
N THR A 17 18.15 2.95 1.30
CA THR A 17 18.43 2.47 -0.06
C THR A 17 18.02 3.49 -1.12
N ASP A 18 16.92 4.22 -0.90
CA ASP A 18 16.52 5.33 -1.78
C ASP A 18 17.63 6.39 -1.88
N VAL A 19 18.25 6.73 -0.74
CA VAL A 19 19.35 7.71 -0.68
C VAL A 19 20.55 7.24 -1.49
N GLU A 20 20.92 5.96 -1.41
CA GLU A 20 22.04 5.41 -2.18
C GLU A 20 21.76 5.41 -3.69
N ILE A 21 20.52 5.10 -4.10
CA ILE A 21 20.09 5.19 -5.50
C ILE A 21 20.15 6.64 -6.00
N ILE A 22 19.66 7.60 -5.20
CA ILE A 22 19.70 9.03 -5.54
C ILE A 22 21.15 9.50 -5.73
N LYS A 23 22.08 9.13 -4.83
CA LYS A 23 23.51 9.45 -4.97
C LYS A 23 24.09 8.87 -6.25
N HIS A 24 23.79 7.61 -6.55
CA HIS A 24 24.26 6.95 -7.78
C HIS A 24 23.76 7.66 -9.05
N LEU A 25 22.49 8.06 -9.10
CA LEU A 25 21.96 8.83 -10.22
C LEU A 25 22.61 10.22 -10.34
N ALA A 26 22.86 10.89 -9.21
CA ALA A 26 23.55 12.18 -9.18
C ALA A 26 24.98 12.09 -9.72
N HIS A 27 25.76 11.09 -9.27
CA HIS A 27 27.13 10.87 -9.75
C HIS A 27 27.22 10.60 -11.25
N ARG A 28 26.14 10.10 -11.85
CA ARG A 28 26.05 9.83 -13.30
C ARG A 28 25.48 11.00 -14.11
N GLY A 29 25.13 12.12 -13.46
CA GLY A 29 24.48 13.25 -14.11
C GLY A 29 23.05 12.95 -14.60
N LEU A 30 22.40 11.91 -14.06
CA LEU A 30 21.06 11.47 -14.46
C LEU A 30 19.96 12.01 -13.53
N LEU A 31 20.32 12.74 -12.47
CA LEU A 31 19.40 13.31 -11.51
C LEU A 31 19.07 14.76 -11.88
N PHE A 32 17.81 15.03 -12.22
CA PHE A 32 17.33 16.39 -12.47
C PHE A 32 17.07 17.17 -11.16
N ALA A 33 16.28 16.58 -10.25
CA ALA A 33 15.90 17.20 -8.98
C ALA A 33 15.66 16.14 -7.90
N LYS A 34 15.76 16.55 -6.63
CA LYS A 34 15.44 15.75 -5.45
C LYS A 34 14.61 16.60 -4.50
N GLU A 35 13.42 16.11 -4.16
CA GLU A 35 12.52 16.72 -3.19
C GLU A 35 12.05 15.69 -2.16
N LYS A 36 11.67 16.16 -0.97
CA LYS A 36 11.06 15.32 0.07
C LYS A 36 9.56 15.63 0.11
N ILE A 37 8.75 14.61 -0.17
CA ILE A 37 7.29 14.71 -0.19
C ILE A 37 6.72 13.92 0.99
N THR A 38 5.86 14.55 1.77
CA THR A 38 5.11 13.89 2.85
C THR A 38 3.73 13.49 2.33
N HIS A 39 3.39 12.21 2.43
CA HIS A 39 2.08 11.68 2.04
C HIS A 39 1.67 10.50 2.92
N SER A 40 0.41 10.06 2.80
CA SER A 40 -0.06 8.82 3.42
C SER A 40 0.53 7.61 2.69
N TYR A 41 1.21 6.73 3.43
CA TYR A 41 1.85 5.53 2.89
C TYR A 41 1.37 4.28 3.66
N PRO A 42 1.06 3.15 2.98
CA PRO A 42 0.58 1.96 3.64
C PRO A 42 1.69 1.26 4.44
N HIS A 43 1.38 0.91 5.69
CA HIS A 43 2.27 0.16 6.56
C HIS A 43 1.60 -1.15 6.98
N CYS A 44 2.43 -2.15 7.30
CA CYS A 44 1.95 -3.43 7.80
C CYS A 44 1.25 -3.22 9.14
N TRP A 45 -0.04 -3.56 9.23
CA TRP A 45 -0.87 -3.37 10.43
C TRP A 45 -0.36 -4.10 11.68
N ARG A 46 0.60 -5.04 11.55
CA ARG A 46 1.15 -5.82 12.67
C ARG A 46 2.50 -5.30 13.17
N CYS A 47 3.34 -4.81 12.27
CA CYS A 47 4.75 -4.53 12.59
C CYS A 47 5.24 -3.18 12.08
N ASP A 48 4.33 -2.36 11.55
CA ASP A 48 4.56 -0.99 11.08
C ASP A 48 5.65 -0.85 10.00
N THR A 49 6.03 -1.95 9.34
CA THR A 49 6.97 -1.90 8.22
C THR A 49 6.28 -1.34 6.96
N PRO A 50 6.93 -0.47 6.16
CA PRO A 50 6.37 0.03 4.92
C PRO A 50 6.01 -1.10 3.96
N LEU A 51 4.78 -1.12 3.43
CA LEU A 51 4.36 -2.12 2.45
C LEU A 51 4.87 -1.78 1.06
N LEU A 52 5.04 -2.81 0.23
CA LEU A 52 5.48 -2.69 -1.16
C LEU A 52 4.51 -3.47 -2.04
N ASN A 53 4.13 -2.89 -3.18
CA ASN A 53 3.43 -3.63 -4.22
C ASN A 53 4.44 -4.58 -4.88
N TYR A 54 4.20 -5.88 -4.75
CA TYR A 54 5.09 -6.92 -5.26
C TYR A 54 4.28 -7.98 -6.01
N ALA A 55 4.68 -8.24 -7.26
CA ALA A 55 4.05 -9.28 -8.07
C ALA A 55 4.50 -10.66 -7.57
N THR A 56 3.56 -11.47 -7.12
CA THR A 56 3.81 -12.83 -6.62
C THR A 56 2.62 -13.73 -6.94
N SER A 57 2.83 -15.05 -6.89
CA SER A 57 1.75 -16.03 -6.97
C SER A 57 0.98 -16.06 -5.64
N SER A 58 -0.34 -15.97 -5.72
CA SER A 58 -1.24 -16.16 -4.58
C SER A 58 -2.57 -16.72 -5.09
N TRP A 59 -3.34 -17.29 -4.17
CA TRP A 59 -4.72 -17.67 -4.42
C TRP A 59 -5.64 -16.50 -4.12
N PHE A 60 -6.68 -16.34 -4.95
CA PHE A 60 -7.67 -15.27 -4.82
C PHE A 60 -9.07 -15.86 -4.98
N VAL A 61 -10.03 -15.27 -4.26
CA VAL A 61 -11.45 -15.52 -4.45
C VAL A 61 -12.01 -14.42 -5.35
N ASN A 62 -12.79 -14.76 -6.37
CA ASN A 62 -13.44 -13.79 -7.24
C ASN A 62 -14.62 -13.12 -6.53
N VAL A 63 -14.31 -12.20 -5.61
CA VAL A 63 -15.31 -11.45 -4.83
C VAL A 63 -16.14 -10.52 -5.73
N VAL A 64 -15.56 -10.03 -6.83
CA VAL A 64 -16.26 -9.16 -7.79
C VAL A 64 -17.54 -9.82 -8.33
N ALA A 65 -17.51 -11.13 -8.57
CA ALA A 65 -18.68 -11.88 -9.04
C ALA A 65 -19.85 -11.95 -8.04
N ILE A 66 -19.60 -11.68 -6.75
CA ILE A 66 -20.62 -11.69 -5.69
C ILE A 66 -20.88 -10.33 -5.07
N ARG A 67 -20.24 -9.26 -5.55
CA ARG A 67 -20.33 -7.90 -5.00
C ARG A 67 -21.78 -7.43 -4.81
N ASP A 68 -22.61 -7.54 -5.83
CA ASP A 68 -23.99 -7.04 -5.77
C ASP A 68 -24.83 -7.80 -4.72
N LYS A 69 -24.53 -9.09 -4.50
CA LYS A 69 -25.14 -9.88 -3.43
C LYS A 69 -24.69 -9.42 -2.05
N LEU A 70 -23.40 -9.06 -1.89
CA LEU A 70 -22.87 -8.52 -0.63
C LEU A 70 -23.54 -7.19 -0.28
N VAL A 71 -23.65 -6.28 -1.25
CA VAL A 71 -24.33 -4.98 -1.06
C VAL A 71 -25.81 -5.18 -0.71
N GLN A 72 -26.51 -6.07 -1.41
CA GLN A 72 -27.91 -6.35 -1.11
C GLN A 72 -28.09 -6.96 0.29
N LYS A 73 -27.22 -7.88 0.70
CA LYS A 73 -27.27 -8.50 2.03
C LYS A 73 -26.91 -7.52 3.15
N ASN A 74 -26.04 -6.55 2.89
CA ASN A 74 -25.70 -5.50 3.84
C ASN A 74 -26.92 -4.65 4.24
N LYS A 75 -27.91 -4.48 3.36
CA LYS A 75 -29.14 -3.73 3.66
C LYS A 75 -29.98 -4.39 4.75
N ASP A 76 -29.99 -5.73 4.78
CA ASP A 76 -30.74 -6.55 5.74
C ASP A 76 -30.15 -6.47 7.16
N ILE A 77 -28.91 -5.99 7.32
CA ILE A 77 -28.19 -5.91 8.61
C ILE A 77 -28.59 -4.64 9.37
N VAL A 78 -28.81 -4.74 10.68
CA VAL A 78 -28.97 -3.55 11.54
C VAL A 78 -27.59 -3.06 11.98
N TRP A 79 -27.20 -1.87 11.51
CA TRP A 79 -25.94 -1.23 11.87
C TRP A 79 -26.16 -0.19 12.96
N ILE A 80 -25.25 -0.16 13.94
CA ILE A 80 -25.22 0.88 14.97
C ILE A 80 -23.79 1.46 15.00
N PRO A 81 -23.60 2.75 14.68
CA PRO A 81 -24.60 3.71 14.18
C PRO A 81 -25.02 3.43 12.72
N GLU A 82 -26.22 3.88 12.36
CA GLU A 82 -26.89 3.53 11.09
C GLU A 82 -26.09 3.95 9.85
N TYR A 83 -25.43 5.11 9.87
CA TYR A 83 -24.69 5.66 8.73
C TYR A 83 -23.52 4.77 8.27
N ILE A 84 -23.10 3.77 9.06
CA ILE A 84 -22.05 2.81 8.64
C ILE A 84 -22.55 1.90 7.53
N LYS A 85 -23.85 1.57 7.52
CA LYS A 85 -24.48 0.68 6.53
C LYS A 85 -24.24 1.17 5.12
N GLU A 86 -24.58 2.43 4.85
CA GLU A 86 -24.46 3.05 3.53
C GLU A 86 -23.13 3.82 3.37
N GLY A 87 -22.52 4.22 4.48
CA GLY A 87 -21.24 4.93 4.51
C GLY A 87 -20.04 3.99 4.46
N ARG A 88 -19.31 3.88 5.58
CA ARG A 88 -17.98 3.26 5.61
C ARG A 88 -17.94 1.84 5.06
N PHE A 89 -18.90 0.99 5.45
CA PHE A 89 -18.92 -0.40 5.01
C PHE A 89 -19.60 -0.54 3.65
N GLY A 90 -20.71 0.18 3.42
CA GLY A 90 -21.41 0.19 2.14
C GLY A 90 -20.54 0.61 0.96
N ASN A 91 -19.71 1.65 1.12
CA ASN A 91 -18.77 2.12 0.09
C ASN A 91 -17.54 1.21 -0.08
N TRP A 92 -17.24 0.36 0.90
CA TRP A 92 -16.11 -0.56 0.84
C TRP A 92 -16.47 -1.87 0.12
N LEU A 93 -17.73 -2.30 0.22
CA LEU A 93 -18.30 -3.44 -0.49
C LEU A 93 -18.45 -3.18 -2.00
#